data_AF-A0A377KEY9-F1
#
_entry.id   AF-A0A377KEY9-F1
#
_cell.length_a   1.000
_cell.length_b   1.000
_cell.length_c   1.000
_cell.angle_alpha   90.00
_cell.angle_beta   90.00
_cell.angle_gamma   90.00
#
_symmetry.space_group_name_H-M   'P 1'
#
loop_
_entity.id
_entity.type
_entity.pdbx_description
1 polymer ?
#
loop_
_entity_poly.entity_id
_entity_poly.type
_entity_poly.pdbx_seq_one_letter_code
_entity_poly.pdbx_strand_id
1 'polypeptide(L)'
;MGKVFPAMFKESYWYPNFSCTVKESMDNQLTLINKKVNAEHPLMMYINIDTIHYPNHFYIENAKPGDTVETHAAALHYIDARIEKLFDIFRQTGRETLVILCSDHGTCYGEDGKYFHSFNHPIVNTVPYFHFVLDGKTHE
;
A
#
# COMPACT_ATOMS: atom_id res chain seq x y z
N MET A 1 -9.68 -16.17 3.26
CA MET A 1 -9.82 -15.01 2.35
C MET A 1 -8.88 -15.05 1.14
N GLY A 2 -7.62 -15.50 1.27
CA GLY A 2 -6.61 -15.43 0.20
C GLY A 2 -6.88 -16.15 -1.14
N LYS A 3 -8.04 -16.79 -1.32
CA LYS A 3 -8.49 -17.37 -2.61
C LYS A 3 -9.83 -16.82 -3.10
N VAL A 4 -10.66 -16.29 -2.20
CA VAL A 4 -12.04 -15.88 -2.54
C VAL A 4 -12.02 -14.50 -3.19
N PHE A 5 -11.40 -13.51 -2.53
CA PHE A 5 -11.35 -12.15 -3.05
C PHE A 5 -10.53 -12.05 -4.36
N PRO A 6 -9.34 -12.66 -4.48
CA PRO A 6 -8.61 -12.65 -5.75
C PRO A 6 -9.36 -13.32 -6.92
N ALA A 7 -10.21 -14.33 -6.64
CA ALA A 7 -11.01 -14.99 -7.66
C ALA A 7 -12.14 -14.13 -8.23
N MET A 8 -12.42 -12.96 -7.63
CA MET A 8 -13.38 -11.99 -8.16
C MET A 8 -12.77 -11.11 -9.27
N PHE A 9 -11.46 -11.18 -9.49
CA PHE A 9 -10.74 -10.41 -10.51
C PHE A 9 -10.39 -11.28 -11.72
N LYS A 10 -10.35 -10.68 -12.91
CA LYS A 10 -9.91 -11.35 -14.14
C LYS A 10 -8.45 -11.81 -14.04
N GLU A 11 -7.62 -11.03 -13.36
CA GLU A 11 -6.20 -11.30 -13.17
C GLU A 11 -5.85 -11.06 -11.70
N SER A 12 -4.93 -11.88 -11.17
CA SER A 12 -4.42 -11.77 -9.80
C SER A 12 -2.94 -12.10 -9.80
N TYR A 13 -2.13 -11.19 -9.26
CA TYR A 13 -0.68 -11.31 -9.25
C TYR A 13 -0.17 -11.33 -7.81
N TRP A 14 0.52 -12.42 -7.46
CA TRP A 14 1.27 -12.51 -6.21
C TRP A 14 2.59 -13.23 -6.49
N TYR A 15 3.67 -12.64 -5.97
CA TYR A 15 5.02 -13.19 -6.06
C TYR A 15 5.69 -13.06 -4.68
N PRO A 16 6.64 -13.93 -4.32
CA PRO A 16 7.33 -13.84 -3.02
C PRO A 16 8.02 -12.49 -2.76
N ASN A 17 8.42 -11.76 -3.82
CA ASN A 17 9.01 -10.43 -3.70
C ASN A 17 7.98 -9.30 -3.45
N PHE A 18 6.70 -9.62 -3.34
CA PHE A 18 5.62 -8.74 -2.88
C PHE A 18 5.24 -9.03 -1.41
N SER A 19 6.10 -9.74 -0.67
CA SER A 19 5.87 -10.08 0.74
C SER A 19 6.24 -8.91 1.65
N CYS A 20 5.54 -8.75 2.77
CA CYS A 20 5.83 -7.72 3.77
C CYS A 20 7.24 -7.83 4.38
N THR A 21 7.86 -9.01 4.27
CA THR A 21 9.25 -9.25 4.68
C THR A 21 10.29 -8.74 3.67
N VAL A 22 9.85 -8.10 2.58
CA VAL A 22 10.71 -7.53 1.52
C VAL A 22 10.58 -6.02 1.55
N LYS A 23 11.66 -5.32 1.90
CA LYS A 23 11.70 -3.86 1.99
C LYS A 23 11.25 -3.19 0.68
N GLU A 24 11.59 -3.78 -0.46
CA GLU A 24 11.28 -3.27 -1.79
C GLU A 24 9.93 -3.79 -2.35
N SER A 25 9.06 -4.37 -1.52
CA SER A 25 7.76 -4.95 -1.95
C SER A 25 6.97 -3.99 -2.84
N MET A 26 6.78 -2.75 -2.41
CA MET A 26 6.05 -1.74 -3.19
C MET A 26 6.78 -1.36 -4.49
N ASP A 27 8.11 -1.26 -4.50
CA ASP A 27 8.88 -0.97 -5.71
C ASP A 27 8.77 -2.11 -6.75
N ASN A 28 8.74 -3.36 -6.27
CA ASN A 28 8.49 -4.53 -7.11
C ASN A 28 7.07 -4.54 -7.66
N GLN A 29 6.07 -4.16 -6.86
CA GLN A 29 4.68 -4.02 -7.30
C GLN A 29 4.55 -2.92 -8.37
N LEU A 30 5.14 -1.73 -8.16
CA LEU A 30 5.17 -0.64 -9.14
C LEU A 30 5.75 -1.08 -10.49
N THR A 31 6.82 -1.88 -10.47
CA THR A 31 7.43 -2.42 -11.69
C THR A 31 6.47 -3.31 -12.48
N LEU A 32 5.64 -4.10 -11.81
CA LEU A 32 4.61 -4.91 -12.46
C LEU A 32 3.44 -4.05 -12.94
N ILE A 33 2.95 -3.13 -12.09
CA ILE A 33 1.82 -2.24 -12.39
C ILE A 33 2.12 -1.43 -13.65
N ASN A 34 3.32 -0.86 -13.77
CA ASN A 34 3.74 -0.10 -14.96
C ASN A 34 3.76 -0.93 -16.26
N LYS A 35 3.88 -2.26 -16.16
CA LYS A 35 3.80 -3.16 -17.34
C LYS A 35 2.37 -3.57 -17.67
N LYS A 36 1.44 -3.46 -16.71
CA LYS A 36 0.07 -3.97 -16.82
C LYS A 36 -0.95 -2.88 -17.11
N VAL A 37 -0.75 -1.70 -16.52
CA VAL A 37 -1.58 -0.53 -16.78
C VAL A 37 -1.32 -0.05 -18.20
N ASN A 38 -2.38 0.03 -19.02
CA ASN A 38 -2.36 0.58 -20.36
C ASN A 38 -3.66 1.37 -20.61
N ALA A 39 -3.66 2.20 -21.65
CA ALA A 39 -4.78 3.09 -21.96
C ALA A 39 -5.91 2.44 -22.79
N GLU A 40 -5.72 1.21 -23.29
CA GLU A 40 -6.62 0.61 -24.28
C GLU A 40 -8.02 0.39 -23.72
N HIS A 41 -8.12 -0.04 -22.46
CA HIS A 41 -9.39 -0.39 -21.83
C HIS A 41 -9.51 0.22 -20.42
N PRO A 42 -10.73 0.54 -19.96
CA PRO A 42 -10.97 0.88 -18.56
C PRO A 42 -10.49 -0.24 -17.64
N LEU A 43 -9.80 0.13 -16.55
CA LEU A 43 -9.17 -0.79 -15.61
C LEU A 43 -9.71 -0.55 -14.21
N MET A 44 -10.13 -1.62 -13.55
CA MET A 44 -10.30 -1.67 -12.10
C MET A 44 -9.12 -2.47 -11.52
N MET A 45 -8.36 -1.87 -10.62
CA MET A 45 -7.22 -2.51 -9.98
C MET A 45 -7.33 -2.37 -8.46
N TYR A 46 -7.14 -3.48 -7.76
CA TYR A 46 -6.94 -3.52 -6.32
C TYR A 46 -5.46 -3.76 -6.04
N ILE A 47 -4.86 -2.96 -5.16
CA ILE A 47 -3.44 -3.05 -4.81
C ILE A 47 -3.36 -3.25 -3.30
N ASN A 48 -2.65 -4.31 -2.87
CA ASN A 48 -2.40 -4.54 -1.46
C ASN A 48 -1.04 -3.95 -1.08
N ILE A 49 -1.05 -2.89 -0.28
CA ILE A 49 0.17 -2.20 0.17
C ILE A 49 0.52 -2.72 1.57
N ASP A 50 1.66 -3.37 1.68
CA ASP A 50 2.12 -4.05 2.88
C ASP A 50 3.16 -3.26 3.68
N THR A 51 3.61 -2.10 3.18
CA THR A 51 4.76 -1.34 3.69
C THR A 51 4.72 -1.05 5.18
N ILE A 52 3.54 -0.72 5.72
CA ILE A 52 3.36 -0.36 7.14
C ILE A 52 3.13 -1.58 8.04
N HIS A 53 2.96 -2.76 7.44
CA HIS A 53 2.95 -4.02 8.18
C HIS A 53 4.38 -4.35 8.65
N TYR A 54 4.49 -5.14 9.72
CA TYR A 54 5.80 -5.57 10.18
C TYR A 54 6.48 -6.51 9.17
N PRO A 55 7.83 -6.49 9.08
CA PRO A 55 8.74 -5.57 9.76
C PRO A 55 8.88 -4.18 9.08
N ASN A 56 8.67 -3.10 9.83
CA ASN A 56 8.89 -1.72 9.36
C ASN A 56 10.24 -1.12 9.80
N HIS A 57 11.01 -1.77 10.69
CA HIS A 57 12.37 -1.30 11.01
C HIS A 57 13.33 -1.23 9.81
N PHE A 58 13.01 -1.91 8.70
CA PHE A 58 13.78 -1.84 7.44
C PHE A 58 13.92 -0.42 6.88
N TYR A 59 13.01 0.48 7.21
CA TYR A 59 12.97 1.84 6.66
C TYR A 59 13.85 2.83 7.43
N ILE A 60 14.49 2.41 8.52
CA ILE A 60 15.50 3.18 9.23
C ILE A 60 16.86 2.49 9.08
N GLU A 61 17.86 3.24 8.62
CA GLU A 61 19.21 2.74 8.48
C GLU A 61 19.80 2.35 9.85
N ASN A 62 20.40 1.17 9.94
CA ASN A 62 21.00 0.63 11.17
C ASN A 62 20.02 0.44 12.35
N ALA A 63 18.71 0.44 12.12
CA ALA A 63 17.74 0.12 13.16
C ALA A 63 17.93 -1.31 13.69
N LYS A 64 17.78 -1.48 15.00
CA LYS A 64 17.74 -2.81 15.62
C LYS A 64 16.43 -3.52 15.23
N PRO A 65 16.40 -4.87 15.20
CA PRO A 65 15.15 -5.60 15.04
C PRO A 65 14.14 -5.19 16.11
N GLY A 66 12.94 -4.84 15.67
CA GLY A 66 11.87 -4.36 16.54
C GLY A 66 11.21 -3.13 15.94
N ASP A 67 9.92 -3.23 15.70
CA ASP A 67 9.14 -2.15 15.11
C ASP A 67 8.67 -1.19 16.22
N THR A 68 8.81 0.11 15.97
CA THR A 68 8.44 1.21 16.85
C THR A 68 7.60 2.24 16.10
N VAL A 69 7.10 3.25 16.81
CA VAL A 69 6.40 4.38 16.18
C VAL A 69 7.31 5.12 15.19
N GLU A 70 8.60 5.23 15.49
CA GLU A 70 9.59 5.87 14.62
C GLU A 70 9.80 5.08 13.32
N THR A 71 9.93 3.75 13.40
CA THR A 71 10.10 2.92 12.20
C THR A 71 8.82 2.84 11.38
N HIS A 72 7.64 2.89 12.01
CA HIS A 72 6.35 3.05 11.33
C HIS A 72 6.26 4.38 10.58
N ALA A 73 6.70 5.49 11.18
CA ALA A 73 6.75 6.78 10.51
C ALA A 73 7.71 6.77 9.30
N ALA A 74 8.86 6.10 9.42
CA ALA A 74 9.78 5.92 8.29
C ALA A 74 9.15 5.09 7.15
N ALA A 75 8.37 4.05 7.48
CA ALA A 75 7.60 3.28 6.51
C ALA A 75 6.54 4.14 5.79
N LEU A 76 5.84 5.01 6.53
CA LEU A 76 4.90 5.98 5.96
C LEU A 76 5.58 6.92 4.97
N HIS A 77 6.74 7.48 5.31
CA HIS A 77 7.53 8.29 4.38
C HIS A 77 7.95 7.51 3.12
N TYR A 78 8.32 6.23 3.27
CA TYR A 78 8.68 5.39 2.14
C TYR A 78 7.50 5.18 1.19
N ILE A 79 6.31 4.86 1.70
CA ILE A 79 5.13 4.59 0.86
C ILE A 79 4.55 5.86 0.24
N ASP A 80 4.58 6.99 0.94
CA ASP A 80 4.05 8.27 0.45
C ASP A 80 4.67 8.66 -0.91
N ALA A 81 6.00 8.61 -1.01
CA ALA A 81 6.72 8.88 -2.26
C ALA A 81 6.42 7.87 -3.40
N ARG A 82 5.89 6.69 -3.08
CA ARG A 82 5.56 5.62 -4.05
C ARG A 82 4.11 5.65 -4.48
N ILE A 83 3.23 6.15 -3.62
CA ILE A 83 1.85 6.45 -3.98
C ILE A 83 1.82 7.51 -5.09
N GLU A 84 2.68 8.52 -5.06
CA GLU A 84 2.75 9.51 -6.15
C GLU A 84 3.20 8.86 -7.47
N LYS A 85 4.20 7.97 -7.45
CA LYS A 85 4.61 7.21 -8.65
C LYS A 85 3.49 6.33 -9.18
N LEU A 86 2.69 5.74 -8.29
CA LEU A 86 1.51 4.96 -8.68
C LEU A 86 0.51 5.86 -9.40
N PHE A 87 0.25 7.06 -8.86
CA PHE A 87 -0.63 8.03 -9.52
C PHE A 87 -0.10 8.43 -10.89
N ASP A 88 1.20 8.67 -11.06
CA ASP A 88 1.79 8.98 -12.36
C ASP A 88 1.54 7.90 -13.41
N ILE A 89 1.62 6.62 -13.03
CA ILE A 89 1.30 5.50 -13.93
C ILE A 89 -0.16 5.58 -14.41
N PHE A 90 -1.10 5.89 -13.51
CA PHE A 90 -2.51 6.03 -13.88
C PHE A 90 -2.79 7.32 -14.67
N ARG A 91 -2.12 8.44 -14.35
CA ARG A 91 -2.22 9.69 -15.14
C ARG A 91 -1.82 9.44 -16.59
N GLN A 92 -0.75 8.69 -16.84
CA GLN A 92 -0.28 8.36 -18.20
C GLN A 92 -1.30 7.59 -19.05
N THR A 93 -2.35 7.01 -18.45
CA THR A 93 -3.44 6.38 -19.22
C THR A 93 -4.33 7.39 -19.93
N GLY A 94 -4.29 8.67 -19.57
CA GLY A 94 -5.19 9.70 -20.11
C GLY A 94 -6.63 9.61 -19.58
N ARG A 95 -6.91 8.72 -18.61
CA ARG A 95 -8.25 8.47 -18.08
C ARG A 95 -8.40 9.02 -16.67
N GLU A 96 -9.57 9.59 -16.40
CA GLU A 96 -9.98 9.87 -15.03
C GLU A 96 -10.02 8.56 -14.23
N THR A 97 -9.40 8.57 -13.06
CA THR A 97 -9.31 7.39 -12.19
C THR A 97 -9.88 7.72 -10.83
N LEU A 98 -10.94 7.00 -10.42
CA LEU A 98 -11.40 7.04 -9.03
C LEU A 98 -10.40 6.26 -8.16
N VAL A 99 -9.76 6.97 -7.24
CA VAL A 99 -8.85 6.39 -6.25
C VAL A 99 -9.59 6.27 -4.93
N ILE A 100 -9.52 5.08 -4.31
CA ILE A 100 -9.91 4.85 -2.92
C ILE A 100 -8.68 4.31 -2.21
N LEU A 101 -8.15 5.08 -1.26
CA LEU A 101 -7.00 4.74 -0.45
C LEU A 101 -7.46 4.60 1.01
N CYS A 102 -7.32 3.39 1.55
CA CYS A 102 -7.66 3.12 2.94
C CYS A 102 -6.77 2.02 3.50
N SER A 103 -6.69 1.96 4.82
CA SER A 103 -6.07 0.84 5.52
C SER A 103 -7.14 -0.17 5.96
N ASP A 104 -6.78 -1.43 6.03
CA ASP A 104 -7.63 -2.52 6.54
C ASP A 104 -7.72 -2.52 8.07
N HIS A 105 -6.65 -2.08 8.76
CA HIS A 105 -6.63 -1.86 10.21
C HIS A 105 -5.48 -0.94 10.65
N GLY A 106 -5.58 -0.34 11.82
CA GLY A 106 -4.45 0.29 12.50
C GLY A 106 -3.60 -0.71 13.29
N THR A 107 -2.57 -0.25 13.99
CA THR A 107 -1.70 -1.12 14.81
C THR A 107 -1.22 -0.38 16.06
N CYS A 108 -1.17 -1.07 17.19
CA CYS A 108 -0.63 -0.54 18.45
C CYS A 108 0.89 -0.78 18.55
N TYR A 109 1.59 0.17 19.18
CA TYR A 109 3.02 0.14 19.50
C TYR A 109 3.30 0.21 21.02
N GLY A 110 2.28 -0.03 21.84
CA GLY A 110 2.38 -0.04 23.31
C GLY A 110 1.20 0.64 24.01
N GLU A 111 0.28 1.22 23.26
CA GLU A 111 -0.91 1.88 23.81
C GLU A 111 -1.73 0.89 24.63
N ASP A 112 -2.08 1.28 25.85
CA ASP A 112 -2.76 0.44 26.84
C ASP A 112 -2.06 -0.92 27.09
N GLY A 113 -0.73 -0.97 26.92
CA GLY A 113 0.05 -2.20 27.03
C GLY A 113 -0.20 -3.20 25.90
N LYS A 114 -0.83 -2.78 24.81
CA LYS A 114 -1.12 -3.61 23.62
C LYS A 114 -0.11 -3.33 22.51
N TYR A 115 0.18 -4.38 21.75
CA TYR A 115 1.05 -4.34 20.59
C TYR A 115 0.35 -5.03 19.42
N PHE A 116 0.64 -4.56 18.20
CA PHE A 116 0.07 -5.06 16.96
C PHE A 116 -1.44 -4.81 16.84
N HIS A 117 -2.15 -5.74 16.20
CA HIS A 117 -3.56 -5.65 15.84
C HIS A 117 -4.26 -7.00 16.11
N SER A 118 -5.46 -7.22 15.56
CA SER A 118 -6.32 -8.40 15.81
C SER A 118 -7.06 -8.42 17.16
N PHE A 119 -7.34 -7.25 17.73
CA PHE A 119 -8.18 -7.09 18.92
C PHE A 119 -8.99 -5.79 18.82
N ASN A 120 -10.11 -5.71 19.52
CA ASN A 120 -10.95 -4.52 19.53
C ASN A 120 -10.28 -3.40 20.34
N HIS A 121 -9.76 -2.38 19.64
CA HIS A 121 -9.14 -1.22 20.23
C HIS A 121 -9.29 -0.01 19.31
N PRO A 122 -9.51 1.22 19.83
CA PRO A 122 -9.70 2.40 18.99
C PRO A 122 -8.57 2.64 17.98
N ILE A 123 -7.31 2.41 18.35
CA ILE A 123 -6.15 2.56 17.44
C ILE A 123 -6.15 1.49 16.35
N VAL A 124 -6.63 0.28 16.62
CA VAL A 124 -6.72 -0.80 15.61
C VAL A 124 -7.90 -0.55 14.66
N ASN A 125 -8.99 0.01 15.17
CA ASN A 125 -10.23 0.19 14.39
C ASN A 125 -10.30 1.52 13.63
N THR A 126 -9.51 2.52 14.02
CA THR A 126 -9.49 3.83 13.35
C THR A 126 -8.47 3.80 12.24
N VAL A 127 -8.94 3.85 10.99
CA VAL A 127 -8.10 3.76 9.79
C VAL A 127 -8.19 5.02 8.94
N PRO A 128 -7.11 5.42 8.24
CA PRO A 128 -7.20 6.45 7.22
C PRO A 128 -8.11 6.00 6.08
N TYR A 129 -8.92 6.93 5.58
CA TYR A 129 -9.73 6.78 4.37
C TYR A 129 -9.63 8.06 3.56
N PHE A 130 -9.31 7.93 2.28
CA PHE A 130 -9.31 9.03 1.33
C PHE A 130 -9.80 8.54 -0.03
N HIS A 131 -10.65 9.33 -0.67
CA HIS A 131 -11.04 9.09 -2.05
C HIS A 131 -10.99 10.38 -2.85
N PHE A 132 -10.71 10.27 -4.14
CA PHE A 132 -10.70 11.40 -5.07
C PHE A 132 -10.66 10.89 -6.50
N VAL A 133 -10.89 11.79 -7.46
CA VAL A 133 -10.69 11.52 -8.88
C VAL A 133 -9.34 12.10 -9.29
N LEU A 134 -8.47 11.23 -9.80
CA LEU A 134 -7.20 11.60 -10.41
C LEU A 134 -7.44 11.95 -11.88
N ASP A 135 -7.04 13.16 -12.30
CA ASP A 135 -7.11 13.57 -13.71
C ASP A 135 -6.09 12.75 -14.54
N GLY A 136 -6.50 12.34 -15.74
CA GLY A 136 -5.64 11.67 -16.71
C GLY A 136 -4.72 12.63 -17.48
N LYS A 137 -4.84 13.94 -17.28
CA LYS A 137 -3.95 14.92 -17.90
C LYS A 137 -2.70 15.10 -17.06
N THR A 138 -1.53 14.89 -17.66
CA THR A 138 -0.30 15.52 -17.17
C THR A 138 -0.46 17.02 -17.37
N HIS A 139 -0.45 17.81 -16.28
CA HIS A 139 -0.37 19.26 -16.39
C HIS A 139 0.97 19.59 -17.08
N GLU A 140 0.91 20.02 -18.34
CA GLU A 140 2.04 20.65 -19.05
C GLU A 140 2.41 21.99 -18.42
#